data_AF-A0A935L799-F1
#
_entry.id   AF-A0A935L799-F1
#
_cell.length_a   1.000
_cell.length_b   1.000
_cell.length_c   1.000
_cell.angle_alpha   90.00
_cell.angle_beta   90.00
_cell.angle_gamma   90.00
#
_symmetry.space_group_name_H-M   'P 1'
#
loop_
_entity.id
_entity.type
_entity.pdbx_description
1 polymer ?
#
loop_
_entity_poly.entity_id
_entity_poly.type
_entity_poly.pdbx_seq_one_letter_code
_entity_poly.pdbx_strand_id
1 'polypeptide(L)'
;MSRRSREGGVVLIVIAAMLVLAVVASLTVAIARSATGPRRDTVSDRALAAARESLVAYATSRPIDAIVGPGYLPCPDLDDDGWAEPTCGSMTGETGQWQRLGRLPWKTLGLPDPRDGHGERLWYAVSSKHKGLLNCTVSEACLDMGPESALGTITVRDSAGTVIHDGTRADPYETSAGGAVAIVFAPGPALGRWTGPDSPPLQQLRTCEGGLCNAAQHCLTVPPTRTPKCDPANYLDRSPGAAYADEDNARFVDRNDLAGRLANRDGFIHGPVAGPDGRTWVNDRLAVITYDELMPRVMRRVADEVAGCLREFGALPGNRGLLPWATPLCRADHPDEALRFADASGVLFRTRAGHAVPRLAA
;
A
#
# COMPACT_ATOMS: atom_id res chain seq x y z
N MET A 1 84.05 -17.69 6.22
CA MET A 1 83.28 -17.68 4.95
C MET A 1 81.79 -17.70 5.29
N SER A 2 81.08 -16.67 4.83
CA SER A 2 79.68 -16.35 5.10
C SER A 2 78.70 -17.33 4.40
N ARG A 3 77.77 -17.91 5.17
CA ARG A 3 76.53 -18.54 4.67
C ARG A 3 75.38 -18.21 5.63
N ARG A 4 74.89 -16.98 5.61
CA ARG A 4 73.63 -16.58 6.30
C ARG A 4 72.72 -15.65 5.51
N SER A 5 73.00 -15.38 4.23
CA SER A 5 72.31 -14.35 3.43
C SER A 5 71.30 -14.87 2.39
N ARG A 6 71.04 -16.18 2.29
CA ARG A 6 70.12 -16.73 1.27
C ARG A 6 68.70 -17.07 1.77
N GLU A 7 68.50 -17.25 3.07
CA GLU A 7 67.19 -17.66 3.61
C GLU A 7 66.27 -16.48 3.93
N GLY A 8 66.81 -15.29 4.27
CA GLY A 8 66.02 -14.09 4.56
C GLY A 8 65.31 -13.48 3.34
N GLY A 9 65.86 -13.66 2.13
CA GLY A 9 65.29 -13.10 0.90
C GLY A 9 64.02 -13.82 0.45
N VAL A 10 63.96 -15.15 0.61
CA VAL A 10 62.79 -15.95 0.22
C VAL A 10 61.61 -15.70 1.15
N VAL A 11 61.86 -15.57 2.45
CA VAL A 11 60.81 -15.26 3.44
C VAL A 11 60.16 -13.91 3.17
N LEU A 12 60.95 -12.88 2.82
CA LEU A 12 60.41 -11.55 2.51
C LEU A 12 59.53 -11.55 1.26
N ILE A 13 59.93 -12.32 0.23
CA ILE A 13 59.16 -12.47 -1.02
C ILE A 13 57.84 -13.20 -0.75
N VAL A 14 57.86 -14.25 0.08
CA VAL A 14 56.65 -15.00 0.44
C VAL A 14 55.69 -14.14 1.26
N ILE A 15 56.17 -13.38 2.24
CA ILE A 15 55.33 -12.48 3.04
C ILE A 15 54.75 -11.36 2.16
N ALA A 16 55.55 -10.77 1.27
CA ALA A 16 55.07 -9.76 0.33
C ALA A 16 54.01 -10.33 -0.62
N ALA A 17 54.21 -11.55 -1.14
CA ALA A 17 53.22 -12.23 -1.98
C ALA A 17 51.91 -12.52 -1.24
N MET A 18 51.98 -12.94 0.03
CA MET A 18 50.78 -13.13 0.87
C MET A 18 50.05 -11.83 1.14
N LEU A 19 50.76 -10.73 1.41
CA LEU A 19 50.16 -9.40 1.59
C LEU A 19 49.47 -8.92 0.32
N VAL A 20 50.10 -9.09 -0.84
CA VAL A 20 49.48 -8.76 -2.13
C VAL A 20 48.24 -9.61 -2.36
N LEU A 21 48.28 -10.91 -2.09
CA LEU A 21 47.10 -11.78 -2.21
C LEU A 21 45.98 -11.34 -1.27
N ALA A 22 46.30 -10.98 -0.02
CA ALA A 22 45.33 -10.52 0.96
C ALA A 22 44.68 -9.18 0.57
N VAL A 23 45.46 -8.24 0.01
CA VAL A 23 44.97 -6.96 -0.51
C VAL A 23 44.11 -7.17 -1.75
N VAL A 24 44.51 -8.04 -2.67
CA VAL A 24 43.70 -8.38 -3.85
C VAL A 24 42.40 -9.05 -3.45
N ALA A 25 42.43 -10.00 -2.51
CA ALA A 25 41.24 -10.67 -2.00
C ALA A 25 40.30 -9.73 -1.23
N SER A 26 40.84 -8.80 -0.43
CA SER A 26 40.01 -7.80 0.27
C SER A 26 39.38 -6.81 -0.71
N LEU A 27 40.13 -6.39 -1.72
CA LEU A 27 39.63 -5.50 -2.76
C LEU A 27 38.55 -6.16 -3.63
N THR A 28 38.69 -7.44 -4.00
CA THR A 28 37.64 -8.14 -4.76
C THR A 28 36.37 -8.34 -3.94
N VAL A 29 36.48 -8.64 -2.64
CA VAL A 29 35.32 -8.69 -1.73
C VAL A 29 34.67 -7.30 -1.58
N ALA A 30 35.47 -6.24 -1.47
CA ALA A 30 34.96 -4.87 -1.39
C ALA A 30 34.23 -4.46 -2.67
N ILE A 31 34.78 -4.76 -3.85
CA ILE A 31 34.16 -4.51 -5.17
C ILE A 31 32.88 -5.34 -5.34
N ALA A 32 32.90 -6.62 -4.96
CA ALA A 32 31.71 -7.47 -5.04
C ALA A 32 30.57 -6.95 -4.13
N ARG A 33 30.89 -6.53 -2.89
CA ARG A 33 29.90 -5.95 -1.97
C ARG A 33 29.33 -4.63 -2.49
N SER A 34 30.19 -3.75 -3.02
CA SER A 34 29.76 -2.47 -3.59
C SER A 34 28.94 -2.63 -4.88
N ALA A 35 29.18 -3.67 -5.68
CA ALA A 35 28.35 -3.98 -6.85
C ALA A 35 26.96 -4.57 -6.49
N THR A 36 26.83 -5.21 -5.32
CA THR A 36 25.55 -5.84 -4.92
C THR A 36 24.50 -4.85 -4.42
N GLY A 37 24.90 -3.76 -3.75
CA GLY A 37 23.96 -2.76 -3.20
C GLY A 37 23.04 -2.16 -4.27
N PRO A 38 23.59 -1.49 -5.30
CA PRO A 38 22.78 -0.89 -6.37
C PRO A 38 21.89 -1.91 -7.09
N ARG A 39 22.37 -3.15 -7.25
CA ARG A 39 21.56 -4.22 -7.85
C ARG A 39 20.36 -4.58 -6.96
N ARG A 40 20.54 -4.72 -5.65
CA ARG A 40 19.44 -5.03 -4.72
C ARG A 40 18.41 -3.90 -4.70
N ASP A 41 18.88 -2.66 -4.67
CA ASP A 41 18.03 -1.48 -4.74
C ASP A 41 17.15 -1.50 -5.99
N THR A 42 17.73 -1.76 -7.17
CA THR A 42 16.94 -1.86 -8.42
C THR A 42 15.94 -3.02 -8.42
N VAL A 43 16.21 -4.10 -7.67
CA VAL A 43 15.25 -5.20 -7.51
C VAL A 43 14.10 -4.78 -6.61
N SER A 44 14.39 -4.15 -5.46
CA SER A 44 13.37 -3.58 -4.57
C SER A 44 12.49 -2.56 -5.29
N ASP A 45 13.09 -1.63 -6.03
CA ASP A 45 12.36 -0.57 -6.73
C ASP A 45 11.44 -1.14 -7.83
N ARG A 46 11.89 -2.20 -8.54
CA ARG A 46 11.05 -2.90 -9.52
C ARG A 46 9.90 -3.66 -8.85
N ALA A 47 10.14 -4.33 -7.73
CA ALA A 47 9.11 -5.05 -6.99
C ALA A 47 8.05 -4.08 -6.46
N LEU A 48 8.49 -2.95 -5.89
CA LEU A 48 7.64 -1.86 -5.44
C LEU A 48 6.81 -1.26 -6.59
N ALA A 49 7.44 -0.97 -7.72
CA ALA A 49 6.75 -0.44 -8.90
C ALA A 49 5.69 -1.42 -9.45
N ALA A 50 6.02 -2.71 -9.56
CA ALA A 50 5.08 -3.73 -10.01
C ALA A 50 3.87 -3.88 -9.05
N ALA A 51 4.13 -3.87 -7.73
CA ALA A 51 3.08 -3.91 -6.72
C ALA A 51 2.18 -2.67 -6.78
N ARG A 52 2.78 -1.48 -6.87
CA ARG A 52 2.06 -0.21 -6.99
C ARG A 52 1.16 -0.16 -8.21
N GLU A 53 1.68 -0.49 -9.38
CA GLU A 53 0.89 -0.48 -10.61
C GLU A 53 -0.22 -1.54 -10.59
N SER A 54 0.00 -2.69 -9.95
CA SER A 54 -1.05 -3.71 -9.81
C SER A 54 -2.17 -3.28 -8.86
N LEU A 55 -1.86 -2.54 -7.80
CA LEU A 55 -2.87 -1.93 -6.92
C LEU A 55 -3.71 -0.90 -7.67
N VAL A 56 -3.08 -0.02 -8.45
CA VAL A 56 -3.78 0.94 -9.32
C VAL A 56 -4.65 0.20 -10.34
N ALA A 57 -4.10 -0.82 -11.01
CA ALA A 57 -4.84 -1.64 -11.96
C ALA A 57 -6.06 -2.28 -11.32
N TYR A 58 -5.90 -2.92 -10.15
CA TYR A 58 -6.98 -3.54 -9.38
C TYR A 58 -8.11 -2.55 -9.07
N ALA A 59 -7.77 -1.35 -8.58
CA ALA A 59 -8.76 -0.32 -8.27
C ALA A 59 -9.53 0.15 -9.50
N THR A 60 -8.88 0.21 -10.67
CA THR A 60 -9.52 0.62 -11.93
C THR A 60 -10.31 -0.51 -12.60
N SER A 61 -9.93 -1.78 -12.42
CA SER A 61 -10.56 -2.92 -13.11
C SER A 61 -11.81 -3.45 -12.42
N ARG A 62 -12.21 -2.86 -11.28
CA ARG A 62 -13.45 -3.22 -10.58
C ARG A 62 -14.66 -3.05 -11.51
N PRO A 63 -15.64 -3.99 -11.46
CA PRO A 63 -16.94 -3.78 -12.07
C PRO A 63 -17.59 -2.50 -11.56
N ILE A 64 -18.36 -1.85 -12.43
CA ILE A 64 -19.18 -0.70 -12.07
C ILE A 64 -20.61 -1.19 -11.99
N ASP A 65 -21.16 -1.27 -10.78
CA ASP A 65 -22.55 -1.56 -10.52
C ASP A 65 -23.08 -0.75 -9.32
N ALA A 66 -24.33 -0.98 -8.93
CA ALA A 66 -24.98 -0.23 -7.84
C ALA A 66 -24.45 -0.58 -6.44
N ILE A 67 -23.64 -1.64 -6.31
CA ILE A 67 -23.15 -2.21 -5.06
C ILE A 67 -21.64 -2.07 -4.94
N VAL A 68 -20.93 -2.09 -6.07
CA VAL A 68 -19.46 -2.04 -6.18
C VAL A 68 -19.06 -1.00 -7.21
N GLY A 69 -18.14 -0.13 -6.82
CA GLY A 69 -17.52 0.86 -7.70
C GLY A 69 -16.00 0.71 -7.80
N PRO A 70 -15.36 1.37 -8.77
CA PRO A 70 -13.91 1.45 -8.87
C PRO A 70 -13.33 2.42 -7.83
N GLY A 71 -12.04 2.31 -7.57
CA GLY A 71 -11.31 3.12 -6.57
C GLY A 71 -10.99 2.41 -5.26
N TYR A 72 -11.64 1.28 -4.97
CA TYR A 72 -11.28 0.45 -3.81
C TYR A 72 -10.10 -0.46 -4.09
N LEU A 73 -9.21 -0.52 -3.11
CA LEU A 73 -8.05 -1.38 -3.07
C LEU A 73 -8.33 -2.65 -2.25
N PRO A 74 -7.57 -3.74 -2.46
CA PRO A 74 -7.73 -4.94 -1.66
C PRO A 74 -7.30 -4.68 -0.20
N CYS A 75 -7.84 -5.47 0.72
CA CYS A 75 -7.30 -5.50 2.08
C CYS A 75 -5.92 -6.16 2.09
N PRO A 76 -5.06 -5.84 3.08
CA PRO A 76 -3.81 -6.55 3.26
C PRO A 76 -4.01 -8.04 3.51
N ASP A 77 -2.99 -8.82 3.17
CA ASP A 77 -2.85 -10.23 3.56
C ASP A 77 -2.31 -10.27 4.99
N LEU A 78 -3.06 -10.86 5.93
CA LEU A 78 -2.71 -10.89 7.34
C LEU A 78 -2.15 -12.24 7.81
N ASP A 79 -2.12 -13.25 6.93
CA ASP A 79 -1.72 -14.62 7.23
C ASP A 79 -0.61 -15.18 6.31
N ASP A 80 -0.08 -14.33 5.43
CA ASP A 80 1.04 -14.58 4.52
C ASP A 80 0.74 -15.64 3.43
N ASP A 81 -0.54 -15.88 3.13
CA ASP A 81 -0.99 -16.82 2.11
C ASP A 81 -1.05 -16.22 0.69
N GLY A 82 -0.90 -14.90 0.58
CA GLY A 82 -0.92 -14.10 -0.65
C GLY A 82 -2.29 -13.58 -1.08
N TRP A 83 -3.36 -13.89 -0.37
CA TRP A 83 -4.73 -13.42 -0.65
C TRP A 83 -5.12 -12.26 0.25
N ALA A 84 -5.90 -11.33 -0.30
CA ALA A 84 -6.47 -10.23 0.45
C ALA A 84 -7.52 -10.74 1.43
N GLU A 85 -7.48 -10.23 2.66
CA GLU A 85 -8.55 -10.47 3.62
C GLU A 85 -9.89 -9.91 3.13
N PRO A 86 -11.04 -10.50 3.50
CA PRO A 86 -12.33 -10.00 3.06
C PRO A 86 -12.68 -8.64 3.67
N THR A 87 -12.17 -8.35 4.88
CA THR A 87 -12.41 -7.11 5.62
C THR A 87 -11.19 -6.70 6.44
N CYS A 88 -10.90 -5.40 6.51
CA CYS A 88 -9.71 -4.87 7.18
C CYS A 88 -10.01 -3.60 8.00
N GLY A 89 -10.98 -3.73 8.91
CA GLY A 89 -11.44 -2.66 9.80
C GLY A 89 -12.61 -1.85 9.24
N SER A 90 -13.09 -0.88 10.02
CA SER A 90 -14.22 -0.01 9.65
C SER A 90 -13.85 1.06 8.62
N MET A 91 -14.86 1.57 7.90
CA MET A 91 -14.76 2.70 6.95
C MET A 91 -14.20 3.99 7.57
N THR A 92 -14.57 4.27 8.83
CA THR A 92 -14.16 5.47 9.54
C THR A 92 -12.76 5.36 10.14
N GLY A 93 -12.18 4.17 10.20
CA GLY A 93 -10.92 3.93 10.90
C GLY A 93 -11.08 3.58 12.38
N GLU A 94 -12.29 3.64 12.94
CA GLU A 94 -12.51 3.51 14.39
C GLU A 94 -12.20 2.13 14.97
N THR A 95 -12.44 1.05 14.22
CA THR A 95 -12.18 -0.32 14.70
C THR A 95 -11.34 -1.11 13.70
N GLY A 96 -10.54 -2.06 14.18
CA GLY A 96 -9.74 -2.93 13.30
C GLY A 96 -8.41 -2.34 12.82
N GLN A 97 -7.73 -1.52 13.64
CA GLN A 97 -6.47 -0.87 13.26
C GLN A 97 -5.38 -1.87 12.83
N TRP A 98 -5.26 -2.98 13.57
CA TRP A 98 -4.28 -4.02 13.31
C TRP A 98 -4.48 -4.77 11.97
N GLN A 99 -5.64 -4.63 11.32
CA GLN A 99 -5.95 -5.32 10.06
C GLN A 99 -5.52 -4.53 8.82
N ARG A 100 -4.98 -3.33 9.01
CA ARG A 100 -4.75 -2.32 7.95
C ARG A 100 -3.31 -2.26 7.48
N LEU A 101 -2.43 -3.00 8.14
CA LEU A 101 -1.06 -3.24 7.77
C LEU A 101 -0.85 -4.75 7.72
N GLY A 102 -0.38 -5.24 6.60
CA GLY A 102 -0.13 -6.67 6.36
C GLY A 102 0.79 -6.87 5.18
N ARG A 103 0.90 -8.11 4.70
CA ARG A 103 1.58 -8.44 3.46
C ARG A 103 0.82 -7.89 2.26
N LEU A 104 1.55 -7.67 1.18
CA LEU A 104 0.94 -7.39 -0.11
C LEU A 104 0.16 -8.64 -0.57
N PRO A 105 -1.15 -8.53 -0.88
CA PRO A 105 -1.97 -9.66 -1.32
C PRO A 105 -1.70 -10.00 -2.79
N TRP A 106 -0.50 -10.52 -3.06
CA TRP A 106 0.05 -10.67 -4.41
C TRP A 106 -0.77 -11.60 -5.31
N LYS A 107 -1.40 -12.65 -4.78
CA LYS A 107 -2.30 -13.52 -5.55
C LYS A 107 -3.57 -12.78 -5.97
N THR A 108 -4.16 -12.00 -5.06
CA THR A 108 -5.32 -11.15 -5.37
C THR A 108 -4.99 -10.13 -6.46
N LEU A 109 -3.75 -9.61 -6.47
CA LEU A 109 -3.27 -8.67 -7.47
C LEU A 109 -2.84 -9.33 -8.79
N GLY A 110 -2.89 -10.66 -8.90
CA GLY A 110 -2.43 -11.37 -10.10
C GLY A 110 -0.92 -11.28 -10.34
N LEU A 111 -0.15 -10.99 -9.29
CA LEU A 111 1.30 -10.93 -9.32
C LEU A 111 1.92 -12.32 -9.05
N PRO A 112 3.20 -12.54 -9.40
CA PRO A 112 4.00 -13.58 -8.74
C PRO A 112 4.17 -13.23 -7.24
N ASP A 113 5.01 -13.95 -6.48
CA ASP A 113 5.38 -13.57 -5.10
C ASP A 113 6.49 -12.49 -5.15
N PRO A 114 6.19 -11.16 -5.19
CA PRO A 114 7.22 -10.14 -5.35
C PRO A 114 8.07 -10.06 -4.10
N ARG A 115 9.39 -10.06 -4.30
CA ARG A 115 10.38 -9.93 -3.23
C ARG A 115 11.29 -8.76 -3.49
N ASP A 116 11.71 -8.11 -2.43
CA ASP A 116 12.69 -7.04 -2.49
C ASP A 116 14.10 -7.58 -2.84
N GLY A 117 15.08 -6.68 -2.95
CA GLY A 117 16.47 -7.06 -3.25
C GLY A 117 17.14 -7.95 -2.19
N HIS A 118 16.52 -8.15 -1.03
CA HIS A 118 16.99 -8.98 0.07
C HIS A 118 16.20 -10.28 0.23
N GLY A 119 15.19 -10.51 -0.61
CA GLY A 119 14.36 -11.71 -0.60
C GLY A 119 13.14 -11.61 0.33
N GLU A 120 12.87 -10.43 0.90
CA GLU A 120 11.73 -10.21 1.79
C GLU A 120 10.46 -9.92 0.98
N ARG A 121 9.32 -10.41 1.47
CA ARG A 121 8.01 -10.06 0.90
C ARG A 121 7.66 -8.61 1.22
N LEU A 122 6.93 -7.99 0.30
CA LEU A 122 6.46 -6.63 0.45
C LEU A 122 5.35 -6.54 1.50
N TRP A 123 5.37 -5.47 2.30
CA TRP A 123 4.23 -5.09 3.15
C TRP A 123 3.33 -4.11 2.41
N TYR A 124 2.12 -3.93 2.92
CA TYR A 124 1.10 -3.09 2.34
C TYR A 124 0.18 -2.50 3.41
N ALA A 125 -0.08 -1.20 3.26
CA ALA A 125 -1.04 -0.45 4.06
C ALA A 125 -1.98 0.33 3.13
N VAL A 126 -3.21 0.54 3.58
CA VAL A 126 -4.26 1.22 2.82
C VAL A 126 -5.08 2.13 3.72
N SER A 127 -5.56 3.25 3.19
CA SER A 127 -6.40 4.23 3.88
C SER A 127 -7.82 3.75 4.08
N SER A 128 -8.46 4.12 5.19
CA SER A 128 -9.76 3.60 5.61
C SER A 128 -10.87 3.71 4.57
N LYS A 129 -10.91 4.80 3.81
CA LYS A 129 -11.92 4.99 2.76
C LYS A 129 -11.73 4.09 1.52
N HIS A 130 -10.51 3.63 1.26
CA HIS A 130 -10.17 2.86 0.05
C HIS A 130 -10.13 1.35 0.30
N LYS A 131 -10.46 0.90 1.51
CA LYS A 131 -10.36 -0.50 1.91
C LYS A 131 -11.54 -1.35 1.42
N GLY A 132 -11.20 -2.43 0.72
CA GLY A 132 -11.97 -3.67 0.74
C GLY A 132 -13.37 -3.60 0.10
N LEU A 133 -13.98 -4.77 -0.01
CA LEU A 133 -15.32 -4.98 -0.55
C LEU A 133 -16.37 -4.54 0.47
N LEU A 134 -16.55 -3.24 0.65
CA LEU A 134 -17.75 -2.78 1.32
C LEU A 134 -18.92 -3.08 0.39
N ASN A 135 -19.78 -4.00 0.82
CA ASN A 135 -21.08 -4.14 0.20
C ASN A 135 -21.81 -2.81 0.41
N CYS A 136 -21.77 -1.93 -0.59
CA CYS A 136 -22.32 -0.58 -0.48
C CYS A 136 -23.86 -0.58 -0.48
N THR A 137 -24.54 -1.75 -0.43
CA THR A 137 -26.01 -1.84 -0.31
C THR A 137 -26.56 -1.12 0.93
N VAL A 138 -25.72 -0.88 1.95
CA VAL A 138 -26.14 -0.30 3.23
C VAL A 138 -25.98 1.23 3.26
N SER A 139 -25.15 1.82 2.39
CA SER A 139 -24.94 3.28 2.36
C SER A 139 -24.30 3.74 1.05
N GLU A 140 -24.91 4.72 0.38
CA GLU A 140 -24.34 5.40 -0.80
C GLU A 140 -23.05 6.16 -0.47
N ALA A 141 -22.84 6.57 0.80
CA ALA A 141 -21.60 7.21 1.24
C ALA A 141 -20.38 6.29 1.08
N CYS A 142 -20.58 4.99 0.88
CA CYS A 142 -19.56 4.06 0.45
C CYS A 142 -19.01 4.48 -0.92
N LEU A 143 -19.89 4.65 -1.91
CA LEU A 143 -19.58 4.91 -3.33
C LEU A 143 -18.99 6.30 -3.61
N ASP A 144 -19.17 7.26 -2.70
CA ASP A 144 -18.55 8.57 -2.83
C ASP A 144 -17.04 8.44 -2.71
N MET A 145 -16.33 8.52 -3.84
CA MET A 145 -14.87 8.51 -3.92
C MET A 145 -14.33 9.89 -4.32
N GLY A 146 -15.11 10.95 -4.11
CA GLY A 146 -14.71 12.32 -4.38
C GLY A 146 -13.64 12.83 -3.39
N PRO A 147 -13.02 13.98 -3.69
CA PRO A 147 -11.95 14.53 -2.86
C PRO A 147 -12.45 15.04 -1.50
N GLU A 148 -13.77 15.15 -1.30
CA GLU A 148 -14.33 15.55 0.00
C GLU A 148 -14.33 14.39 1.02
N SER A 149 -14.36 13.14 0.55
CA SER A 149 -14.54 11.97 1.42
C SER A 149 -13.43 10.94 1.30
N ALA A 150 -12.70 10.94 0.18
CA ALA A 150 -11.72 9.92 -0.18
C ALA A 150 -10.30 10.45 -0.33
N LEU A 151 -9.91 11.55 0.32
CA LEU A 151 -8.49 11.85 0.46
C LEU A 151 -7.79 10.77 1.29
N GLY A 152 -6.55 10.46 0.90
CA GLY A 152 -5.69 9.57 1.66
C GLY A 152 -5.50 10.08 3.10
N THR A 153 -5.37 9.16 4.02
CA THR A 153 -5.33 9.37 5.48
C THR A 153 -4.00 8.96 6.09
N ILE A 154 -3.09 8.42 5.29
CA ILE A 154 -1.80 7.95 5.78
C ILE A 154 -0.76 9.05 5.66
N THR A 155 -0.12 9.39 6.78
CA THR A 155 1.02 10.32 6.78
C THR A 155 2.28 9.62 6.29
N VAL A 156 3.10 10.33 5.52
CA VAL A 156 4.40 9.83 5.07
C VAL A 156 5.44 10.91 5.25
N ARG A 157 6.60 10.53 5.78
CA ARG A 157 7.78 11.37 5.91
C ARG A 157 8.91 10.90 5.01
N ASP A 158 9.73 11.85 4.58
CA ASP A 158 11.02 11.53 3.97
C ASP A 158 12.08 11.17 5.03
N SER A 159 13.28 10.83 4.55
CA SER A 159 14.42 10.50 5.40
C SER A 159 14.97 11.67 6.22
N ALA A 160 14.48 12.90 6.01
CA ALA A 160 14.83 14.09 6.80
C ALA A 160 13.76 14.42 7.86
N GLY A 161 12.65 13.67 7.91
CA GLY A 161 11.53 13.89 8.83
C GLY A 161 10.48 14.87 8.28
N THR A 162 10.65 15.35 7.04
CA THR A 162 9.69 16.23 6.39
C THR A 162 8.44 15.43 6.03
N VAL A 163 7.26 15.93 6.41
CA VAL A 163 5.98 15.35 5.95
C VAL A 163 5.83 15.63 4.46
N ILE A 164 5.86 14.57 3.65
CA ILE A 164 5.66 14.62 2.19
C ILE A 164 4.22 14.29 1.79
N HIS A 165 3.50 13.55 2.63
CA HIS A 165 2.06 13.33 2.51
C HIS A 165 1.43 13.46 3.90
N ASP A 166 0.42 14.32 4.05
CA ASP A 166 -0.16 14.67 5.36
C ASP A 166 -1.56 14.07 5.51
N GLY A 167 -1.65 12.97 6.25
CA GLY A 167 -2.90 12.25 6.51
C GLY A 167 -3.89 13.03 7.38
N THR A 168 -3.48 14.14 7.98
CA THR A 168 -4.36 15.01 8.78
C THR A 168 -5.10 16.04 7.93
N ARG A 169 -4.58 16.38 6.75
CA ARG A 169 -5.21 17.35 5.85
C ARG A 169 -6.44 16.76 5.18
N ALA A 170 -7.49 17.56 5.09
CA ALA A 170 -8.78 17.17 4.53
C ALA A 170 -9.30 18.18 3.50
N ASP A 171 -8.42 19.04 2.97
CA ASP A 171 -8.82 20.07 2.01
C ASP A 171 -9.06 19.43 0.62
N PRO A 172 -10.32 19.42 0.13
CA PRO A 172 -10.63 18.82 -1.16
C PRO A 172 -10.07 19.59 -2.36
N TYR A 173 -9.60 20.83 -2.16
CA TYR A 173 -9.01 21.67 -3.21
C TYR A 173 -7.47 21.53 -3.29
N GLU A 174 -6.85 20.94 -2.28
CA GLU A 174 -5.41 20.65 -2.22
C GLU A 174 -5.16 19.15 -2.09
N THR A 175 -5.74 18.35 -2.99
CA THR A 175 -5.67 16.89 -2.96
C THR A 175 -4.24 16.33 -2.95
N SER A 176 -3.28 17.04 -3.56
CA SER A 176 -1.86 16.67 -3.58
C SER A 176 -1.17 16.84 -2.22
N ALA A 177 -1.71 17.71 -1.35
CA ALA A 177 -1.20 17.97 -0.03
C ALA A 177 -1.75 17.00 1.04
N GLY A 178 -2.73 16.17 0.67
CA GLY A 178 -3.33 15.15 1.53
C GLY A 178 -2.41 13.95 1.80
N GLY A 179 -2.96 12.97 2.51
CA GLY A 179 -2.24 11.74 2.85
C GLY A 179 -2.13 10.77 1.68
N ALA A 180 -1.30 9.76 1.87
CA ALA A 180 -1.27 8.59 0.99
C ALA A 180 -2.58 7.80 1.10
N VAL A 181 -3.01 7.25 -0.03
CA VAL A 181 -4.16 6.33 -0.15
C VAL A 181 -3.73 4.90 0.15
N ALA A 182 -2.53 4.52 -0.28
CA ALA A 182 -1.92 3.24 0.02
C ALA A 182 -0.40 3.35 -0.06
N ILE A 183 0.27 2.43 0.63
CA ILE A 183 1.72 2.33 0.67
C ILE A 183 2.12 0.87 0.55
N VAL A 184 3.13 0.61 -0.28
CA VAL A 184 3.82 -0.67 -0.37
C VAL A 184 5.23 -0.50 0.18
N PHE A 185 5.69 -1.45 0.99
CA PHE A 185 6.98 -1.39 1.67
C PHE A 185 7.88 -2.51 1.18
N ALA A 186 9.13 -2.18 0.87
CA ALA A 186 10.21 -3.13 0.79
C ALA A 186 11.03 -3.01 2.09
N PRO A 187 11.00 -4.03 2.96
CA PRO A 187 11.49 -3.91 4.34
C PRO A 187 13.01 -4.07 4.48
N GLY A 188 13.73 -4.31 3.37
CA GLY A 188 15.18 -4.32 3.34
C GLY A 188 15.82 -5.44 4.19
N PRO A 189 17.14 -5.37 4.41
CA PRO A 189 17.82 -6.30 5.30
C PRO A 189 17.41 -6.06 6.76
N ALA A 190 17.41 -7.12 7.57
CA ALA A 190 17.12 -7.02 9.00
C ALA A 190 18.05 -6.04 9.74
N LEU A 191 17.44 -5.12 10.49
CA LEU A 191 18.12 -4.18 11.38
C LEU A 191 17.89 -4.56 12.85
N GLY A 192 18.69 -3.95 13.73
CA GLY A 192 18.30 -3.87 15.14
C GLY A 192 17.36 -2.69 15.31
N ARG A 193 16.10 -2.99 15.60
CA ARG A 193 15.00 -2.04 15.70
C ARG A 193 15.07 -1.22 16.99
N TRP A 194 14.84 0.08 16.88
CA TRP A 194 14.84 0.97 18.03
C TRP A 194 13.63 0.70 18.95
N THR A 195 13.88 0.64 20.25
CA THR A 195 12.88 0.33 21.28
C THR A 195 12.77 1.38 22.38
N GLY A 196 13.53 2.46 22.29
CA GLY A 196 13.61 3.50 23.32
C GLY A 196 15.06 3.89 23.63
N PRO A 197 15.27 5.04 24.30
CA PRO A 197 16.61 5.50 24.67
C PRO A 197 17.32 4.58 25.68
N ASP A 198 16.55 3.96 26.59
CA ASP A 198 17.08 3.16 27.71
C ASP A 198 17.00 1.65 27.47
N SER A 199 16.82 1.22 26.22
CA SER A 199 16.65 -0.20 25.88
C SER A 199 17.56 -0.61 24.73
N PRO A 200 18.18 -1.80 24.80
CA PRO A 200 18.96 -2.30 23.69
C PRO A 200 18.04 -2.54 22.49
N PRO A 201 18.50 -2.24 21.26
CA PRO A 201 17.70 -2.48 20.07
C PRO A 201 17.34 -3.96 19.92
N LEU A 202 16.09 -4.23 19.57
CA LEU A 202 15.60 -5.58 19.35
C LEU A 202 15.95 -6.04 17.94
N GLN A 203 16.51 -7.24 17.80
CA GLN A 203 16.78 -7.79 16.47
C GLN A 203 15.47 -8.15 15.78
N GLN A 204 15.33 -7.71 14.52
CA GLN A 204 14.25 -8.17 13.66
C GLN A 204 14.39 -9.66 13.35
N LEU A 205 13.39 -10.44 13.76
CA LEU A 205 13.34 -11.88 13.55
C LEU A 205 12.40 -12.15 12.37
N ARG A 206 12.97 -12.19 11.16
CA ARG A 206 12.31 -12.37 9.84
C ARG A 206 11.60 -13.73 9.71
N THR A 207 10.62 -13.95 10.57
CA THR A 207 9.84 -15.16 10.74
C THR A 207 8.37 -14.78 10.91
N CYS A 208 7.47 -15.64 10.45
CA CYS A 208 6.03 -15.51 10.70
C CYS A 208 5.57 -16.58 11.69
N GLU A 209 6.45 -16.95 12.64
CA GLU A 209 6.16 -17.97 13.64
C GLU A 209 5.17 -17.42 14.68
N GLY A 210 4.13 -18.20 15.00
CA GLY A 210 3.11 -17.81 15.97
C GLY A 210 1.71 -18.38 15.76
N GLY A 211 1.47 -19.13 14.67
CA GLY A 211 0.16 -19.74 14.41
C GLY A 211 0.23 -21.16 13.87
N LEU A 212 -0.89 -21.86 14.02
CA LEU A 212 -1.02 -23.27 13.65
C LEU A 212 -1.41 -23.36 12.17
N CYS A 213 -0.42 -23.58 11.29
CA CYS A 213 -0.67 -23.86 9.89
C CYS A 213 -0.88 -25.36 9.66
N ASN A 214 -1.77 -25.70 8.73
CA ASN A 214 -1.96 -27.09 8.33
C ASN A 214 -0.80 -27.56 7.43
N ALA A 215 -0.76 -28.86 7.12
CA ALA A 215 0.28 -29.47 6.30
C ALA A 215 0.37 -28.93 4.86
N ALA A 216 -0.61 -28.15 4.40
CA ALA A 216 -0.61 -27.46 3.11
C ALA A 216 -0.16 -26.00 3.20
N GLN A 217 0.42 -25.58 4.33
CA GLN A 217 0.79 -24.18 4.64
C GLN A 217 -0.38 -23.19 4.61
N HIS A 218 -1.63 -23.67 4.66
CA HIS A 218 -2.78 -22.81 4.92
C HIS A 218 -2.92 -22.63 6.42
N CYS A 219 -2.81 -21.40 6.87
CA CYS A 219 -2.90 -21.07 8.26
C CYS A 219 -4.36 -20.90 8.68
N LEU A 220 -4.76 -21.52 9.79
CA LEU A 220 -6.16 -21.56 10.18
C LEU A 220 -6.62 -20.16 10.63
N THR A 221 -7.40 -19.48 9.78
CA THR A 221 -7.96 -18.14 10.03
C THR A 221 -9.14 -18.13 11.00
N VAL A 222 -9.60 -19.30 11.45
CA VAL A 222 -10.72 -19.45 12.38
C VAL A 222 -10.37 -20.37 13.57
N PRO A 223 -10.47 -19.90 14.82
CA PRO A 223 -10.72 -18.51 15.20
C PRO A 223 -9.54 -17.59 14.79
N PRO A 224 -9.76 -16.29 14.51
CA PRO A 224 -8.72 -15.31 14.13
C PRO A 224 -7.57 -15.13 15.14
N THR A 225 -7.67 -15.79 16.30
CA THR A 225 -6.65 -15.89 17.35
C THR A 225 -5.59 -16.97 17.09
N ARG A 226 -5.76 -17.81 16.06
CA ARG A 226 -4.83 -18.90 15.70
C ARG A 226 -4.06 -18.68 14.40
N THR A 227 -4.37 -17.61 13.67
CA THR A 227 -3.62 -17.17 12.50
C THR A 227 -2.20 -16.75 12.91
N PRO A 228 -1.13 -17.30 12.32
CA PRO A 228 0.21 -16.75 12.43
C PRO A 228 0.17 -15.39 11.77
N LYS A 229 0.20 -14.35 12.57
CA LYS A 229 0.34 -13.00 12.09
C LYS A 229 1.83 -12.72 12.09
N CYS A 230 2.41 -12.52 10.91
CA CYS A 230 3.74 -11.94 10.85
C CYS A 230 3.69 -10.64 11.65
N ASP A 231 4.48 -10.52 12.71
CA ASP A 231 4.54 -9.28 13.47
C ASP A 231 5.26 -8.23 12.61
N PRO A 232 4.63 -7.12 12.21
CA PRO A 232 5.29 -6.09 11.42
C PRO A 232 6.53 -5.52 12.11
N ALA A 233 6.60 -5.53 13.46
CA ALA A 233 7.79 -5.08 14.19
C ALA A 233 9.02 -5.97 13.96
N ASN A 234 8.83 -7.20 13.48
CA ASN A 234 9.92 -8.10 13.11
C ASN A 234 10.50 -7.82 11.71
N TYR A 235 9.93 -6.88 10.97
CA TYR A 235 10.31 -6.59 9.57
C TYR A 235 10.50 -5.10 9.30
N LEU A 236 9.63 -4.26 9.88
CA LEU A 236 9.56 -2.83 9.64
C LEU A 236 10.23 -2.06 10.76
N ASP A 237 10.72 -0.89 10.40
CA ASP A 237 11.65 -0.13 11.21
C ASP A 237 11.00 0.98 12.02
N ARG A 238 11.72 1.45 13.04
CA ARG A 238 11.31 2.56 13.88
C ARG A 238 12.45 3.54 13.99
N SER A 239 12.17 4.82 13.75
CA SER A 239 13.18 5.87 13.85
C SER A 239 13.19 6.49 15.25
N PRO A 240 14.37 6.71 15.87
CA PRO A 240 14.48 7.52 17.07
C PRO A 240 14.47 9.03 16.75
N GLY A 241 13.87 9.82 17.64
CA GLY A 241 14.12 11.25 17.75
C GLY A 241 12.99 12.16 17.28
N ALA A 242 13.07 13.42 17.73
CA ALA A 242 11.99 14.40 17.58
C ALA A 242 11.65 14.74 16.12
N ALA A 243 12.62 14.64 15.19
CA ALA A 243 12.39 14.88 13.76
C ALA A 243 11.37 13.90 13.15
N TYR A 244 11.24 12.71 13.73
CA TYR A 244 10.35 11.65 13.29
C TYR A 244 9.25 11.35 14.31
N ALA A 245 9.17 12.10 15.42
CA ALA A 245 8.22 11.82 16.51
C ALA A 245 8.19 10.36 16.98
N ASP A 246 9.34 9.67 16.95
CA ASP A 246 9.47 8.24 17.26
C ASP A 246 8.54 7.30 16.45
N GLU A 247 8.19 7.75 15.23
CA GLU A 247 7.33 7.07 14.27
C GLU A 247 7.90 5.72 13.86
N ASP A 248 6.96 4.80 13.66
CA ASP A 248 7.21 3.37 13.66
C ASP A 248 6.49 2.74 12.48
N ASN A 249 7.22 2.30 11.46
CA ASN A 249 6.63 1.73 10.26
C ASN A 249 5.84 0.44 10.51
N ALA A 250 5.93 -0.15 11.71
CA ALA A 250 5.11 -1.30 12.11
C ALA A 250 3.70 -0.94 12.61
N ARG A 251 3.37 0.35 12.73
CA ARG A 251 2.06 0.83 13.17
C ARG A 251 1.77 2.20 12.57
N PHE A 252 0.49 2.53 12.44
CA PHE A 252 0.08 3.87 12.01
C PHE A 252 -1.29 4.17 12.58
N VAL A 253 -1.73 5.42 12.47
CA VAL A 253 -3.09 5.86 12.76
C VAL A 253 -3.76 6.28 11.47
N ASP A 254 -4.98 5.78 11.26
CA ASP A 254 -5.77 6.08 10.07
C ASP A 254 -7.25 6.18 10.46
N ARG A 255 -7.70 7.43 10.51
CA ARG A 255 -9.07 7.86 10.78
C ARG A 255 -9.55 8.70 9.61
N ASN A 256 -10.72 8.36 9.07
CA ASN A 256 -11.36 9.15 8.01
C ASN A 256 -12.53 9.99 8.52
N ASP A 257 -12.88 9.88 9.80
CA ASP A 257 -13.91 10.71 10.42
C ASP A 257 -13.36 12.07 10.86
N LEU A 258 -14.23 13.09 10.87
CA LEU A 258 -13.85 14.47 11.18
C LEU A 258 -13.17 14.59 12.56
N ALA A 259 -13.64 13.82 13.54
CA ALA A 259 -13.10 13.84 14.90
C ALA A 259 -11.71 13.18 15.00
N GLY A 260 -11.47 12.10 14.25
CA GLY A 260 -10.24 11.31 14.36
C GLY A 260 -9.14 11.69 13.37
N ARG A 261 -9.47 12.33 12.24
CA ARG A 261 -8.48 12.59 11.17
C ARG A 261 -7.28 13.41 11.63
N LEU A 262 -7.45 14.33 12.56
CA LEU A 262 -6.34 15.12 13.14
C LEU A 262 -5.32 14.27 13.93
N ALA A 263 -5.67 13.03 14.27
CA ALA A 263 -4.79 12.08 14.95
C ALA A 263 -3.89 11.29 13.98
N ASN A 264 -4.08 11.40 12.67
CA ASN A 264 -3.29 10.70 11.64
C ASN A 264 -1.86 11.26 11.49
N ARG A 265 -1.20 11.63 12.58
CA ARG A 265 0.16 12.18 12.60
C ARG A 265 1.25 11.10 12.59
N ASP A 266 0.86 9.91 13.02
CA ASP A 266 1.68 8.70 13.09
C ASP A 266 1.39 7.85 11.85
N GLY A 267 2.34 7.83 10.91
CA GLY A 267 2.24 7.21 9.60
C GLY A 267 3.48 6.36 9.30
N PHE A 268 4.21 6.70 8.24
CA PHE A 268 5.39 5.96 7.81
C PHE A 268 6.56 6.86 7.39
N ILE A 269 7.78 6.33 7.50
CA ILE A 269 9.03 6.99 7.12
C ILE A 269 9.64 6.28 5.92
N HIS A 270 9.93 7.03 4.86
CA HIS A 270 10.72 6.58 3.73
C HIS A 270 12.21 6.60 4.08
N GLY A 271 12.83 5.43 4.19
CA GLY A 271 14.25 5.29 4.48
C GLY A 271 15.18 5.64 3.30
N PRO A 272 16.50 5.63 3.52
CA PRO A 272 17.16 5.28 4.77
C PRO A 272 17.24 6.45 5.76
N VAL A 273 17.11 6.17 7.06
CA VAL A 273 17.41 7.11 8.16
C VAL A 273 18.59 6.60 8.96
N ALA A 274 19.61 7.44 9.12
CA ALA A 274 20.77 7.17 9.96
C ALA A 274 20.74 8.01 11.25
N GLY A 275 21.10 7.39 12.37
CA GLY A 275 21.27 8.07 13.64
C GLY A 275 22.59 8.84 13.71
N PRO A 276 22.78 9.68 14.76
CA PRO A 276 24.03 10.40 14.99
C PRO A 276 25.25 9.50 15.18
N ASP A 277 25.03 8.25 15.59
CA ASP A 277 26.01 7.18 15.75
C ASP A 277 26.41 6.50 14.43
N GLY A 278 25.83 6.94 13.29
CA GLY A 278 26.04 6.35 11.98
C GLY A 278 25.28 5.04 11.74
N ARG A 279 24.48 4.59 12.72
CA ARG A 279 23.65 3.41 12.59
C ARG A 279 22.41 3.71 11.75
N THR A 280 22.08 2.84 10.81
CA THR A 280 20.80 2.90 10.11
C THR A 280 19.68 2.42 11.03
N TRP A 281 18.69 3.26 11.24
CA TRP A 281 17.49 2.96 12.04
C TRP A 281 16.28 2.64 11.20
N VAL A 282 16.19 3.19 9.99
CA VAL A 282 15.16 2.88 8.99
C VAL A 282 15.85 2.59 7.67
N ASN A 283 15.53 1.48 7.02
CA ASN A 283 15.92 1.14 5.66
C ASN A 283 14.72 0.75 4.78
N ASP A 284 13.51 0.72 5.35
CA ASP A 284 12.26 0.52 4.62
C ASP A 284 12.14 1.50 3.43
N ARG A 285 11.86 0.96 2.24
CA ARG A 285 11.57 1.76 1.04
C ARG A 285 10.09 1.74 0.75
N LEU A 286 9.53 2.90 0.40
CA LEU A 286 8.09 3.06 0.21
C LEU A 286 7.77 3.35 -1.25
N ALA A 287 6.76 2.67 -1.78
CA ALA A 287 6.01 3.14 -2.94
C ALA A 287 4.66 3.66 -2.48
N VAL A 288 4.45 4.96 -2.68
CA VAL A 288 3.24 5.66 -2.26
C VAL A 288 2.25 5.74 -3.42
N ILE A 289 0.96 5.58 -3.12
CA ILE A 289 -0.15 5.88 -4.02
C ILE A 289 -0.93 7.02 -3.40
N THR A 290 -1.07 8.14 -4.11
CA THR A 290 -1.89 9.28 -3.66
C THR A 290 -3.24 9.30 -4.36
N TYR A 291 -4.14 10.17 -3.86
CA TYR A 291 -5.44 10.40 -4.49
C TYR A 291 -5.30 10.87 -5.95
N ASP A 292 -4.41 11.82 -6.20
CA ASP A 292 -4.18 12.40 -7.54
C ASP A 292 -3.54 11.42 -8.53
N GLU A 293 -2.95 10.34 -8.04
CA GLU A 293 -2.40 9.29 -8.90
C GLU A 293 -3.43 8.20 -9.20
N LEU A 294 -4.28 7.89 -8.22
CA LEU A 294 -5.27 6.82 -8.31
C LEU A 294 -6.54 7.30 -9.01
N MET A 295 -7.15 8.36 -8.50
CA MET A 295 -8.51 8.73 -8.87
C MET A 295 -8.65 9.27 -10.29
N PRO A 296 -7.68 9.99 -10.89
CA PRO A 296 -7.76 10.33 -12.31
C PRO A 296 -7.84 9.12 -13.25
N ARG A 297 -7.19 8.00 -12.89
CA ARG A 297 -7.26 6.75 -13.68
C ARG A 297 -8.61 6.05 -13.48
N VAL A 298 -9.10 6.03 -12.25
CA VAL A 298 -10.44 5.53 -11.91
C VAL A 298 -11.52 6.34 -12.65
N MET A 299 -11.47 7.67 -12.56
CA MET A 299 -12.40 8.57 -13.23
C MET A 299 -12.36 8.41 -14.75
N ARG A 300 -11.17 8.23 -15.36
CA ARG A 300 -11.07 7.94 -16.79
C ARG A 300 -11.81 6.65 -17.16
N ARG A 301 -11.60 5.58 -16.40
CA ARG A 301 -12.30 4.30 -16.62
C ARG A 301 -13.82 4.45 -16.51
N VAL A 302 -14.30 5.18 -15.50
CA VAL A 302 -15.73 5.48 -15.32
C VAL A 302 -16.27 6.28 -16.51
N ALA A 303 -15.52 7.30 -16.95
CA ALA A 303 -15.91 8.12 -18.10
C ALA A 303 -16.00 7.31 -19.39
N ASP A 304 -15.10 6.34 -19.61
CA ASP A 304 -15.14 5.45 -20.78
C ASP A 304 -16.39 4.56 -20.79
N GLU A 305 -16.81 4.05 -19.62
CA GLU A 305 -18.04 3.26 -19.47
C GLU A 305 -19.29 4.14 -19.69
N VAL A 306 -19.33 5.34 -19.11
CA VAL A 306 -20.41 6.30 -19.34
C VAL A 306 -20.50 6.68 -20.82
N ALA A 307 -19.37 6.93 -21.48
CA ALA A 307 -19.33 7.21 -22.92
C ALA A 307 -19.83 6.02 -23.75
N GLY A 308 -19.54 4.78 -23.34
CA GLY A 308 -20.11 3.56 -23.91
C GLY A 308 -21.64 3.55 -23.84
N CYS A 309 -22.19 3.72 -22.64
CA CYS A 309 -23.63 3.78 -22.39
C CYS A 309 -24.32 4.89 -23.21
N LEU A 310 -23.70 6.07 -23.32
CA LEU A 310 -24.21 7.19 -24.13
C LEU A 310 -24.28 6.84 -25.63
N ARG A 311 -23.25 6.17 -26.16
CA ARG A 311 -23.24 5.70 -27.55
C ARG A 311 -24.33 4.66 -27.81
N GLU A 312 -24.48 3.69 -26.90
CA GLU A 312 -25.53 2.67 -26.99
C GLU A 312 -26.93 3.29 -26.95
N PHE A 313 -27.16 4.28 -26.09
CA PHE A 313 -28.42 5.02 -26.04
C PHE A 313 -28.72 5.70 -27.39
N GLY A 314 -27.77 6.47 -27.93
CA GLY A 314 -27.97 7.18 -29.20
C GLY A 314 -28.20 6.24 -30.39
N ALA A 315 -27.65 5.03 -30.35
CA ALA A 315 -27.80 4.01 -31.40
C ALA A 315 -29.19 3.37 -31.47
N LEU A 316 -30.02 3.51 -30.43
CA LEU A 316 -31.39 2.99 -30.45
C LEU A 316 -32.24 3.71 -31.51
N PRO A 317 -33.00 2.99 -32.37
CA PRO A 317 -33.78 3.61 -33.46
C PRO A 317 -34.74 4.70 -33.00
N GLY A 318 -35.31 4.57 -31.78
CA GLY A 318 -36.20 5.56 -31.19
C GLY A 318 -35.51 6.87 -30.83
N ASN A 319 -34.19 6.86 -30.60
CA ASN A 319 -33.42 7.99 -30.12
C ASN A 319 -32.75 8.78 -31.25
N ARG A 320 -32.68 8.23 -32.47
CA ARG A 320 -32.22 8.93 -33.69
C ARG A 320 -30.85 9.62 -33.55
N GLY A 321 -29.91 9.00 -32.81
CA GLY A 321 -28.60 9.58 -32.55
C GLY A 321 -28.57 10.69 -31.50
N LEU A 322 -29.71 11.03 -30.90
CA LEU A 322 -29.77 12.00 -29.81
C LEU A 322 -29.25 11.37 -28.52
N LEU A 323 -28.40 12.12 -27.85
CA LEU A 323 -28.04 11.83 -26.47
C LEU A 323 -29.21 12.17 -25.55
N PRO A 324 -29.33 11.45 -24.43
CA PRO A 324 -30.31 11.76 -23.41
C PRO A 324 -30.04 13.13 -22.80
N TRP A 325 -31.08 13.80 -22.33
CA TRP A 325 -30.92 15.08 -21.65
C TRP A 325 -30.18 14.88 -20.33
N ALA A 326 -29.31 15.83 -19.98
CA ALA A 326 -28.70 15.83 -18.65
C ALA A 326 -29.82 15.92 -17.61
N THR A 327 -29.86 14.95 -16.69
CA THR A 327 -30.77 15.04 -15.54
C THR A 327 -30.48 16.34 -14.81
N PRO A 328 -31.48 17.21 -14.58
CA PRO A 328 -31.26 18.43 -13.81
C PRO A 328 -30.70 18.08 -12.43
N LEU A 329 -29.57 18.67 -12.03
CA LEU A 329 -28.91 18.41 -10.74
C LEU A 329 -29.88 18.55 -9.54
N CYS A 330 -30.87 19.43 -9.65
CA CYS A 330 -31.91 19.65 -8.66
C CYS A 330 -32.90 18.48 -8.47
N ARG A 331 -32.84 17.42 -9.29
CA ARG A 331 -33.69 16.23 -9.13
C ARG A 331 -33.08 15.13 -8.28
N ALA A 332 -31.78 15.17 -7.98
CA ALA A 332 -31.18 14.19 -7.05
C ALA A 332 -31.89 14.18 -5.69
N ASP A 333 -32.39 15.35 -5.25
CA ASP A 333 -33.14 15.53 -4.00
C ASP A 333 -34.67 15.38 -4.18
N HIS A 334 -35.15 14.85 -5.32
CA HIS A 334 -36.58 14.73 -5.56
C HIS A 334 -37.22 13.75 -4.56
N PRO A 335 -38.33 14.09 -3.90
CA PRO A 335 -38.93 13.23 -2.86
C PRO A 335 -39.45 11.90 -3.41
N ASP A 336 -39.78 11.85 -4.70
CA ASP A 336 -40.06 10.60 -5.41
C ASP A 336 -38.78 10.03 -6.04
N GLU A 337 -38.34 8.87 -5.52
CA GLU A 337 -37.13 8.15 -5.92
C GLU A 337 -37.14 7.75 -7.41
N ALA A 338 -38.32 7.46 -7.97
CA ALA A 338 -38.45 7.10 -9.38
C ALA A 338 -38.14 8.26 -10.34
N LEU A 339 -38.14 9.50 -9.83
CA LEU A 339 -37.91 10.71 -10.62
C LEU A 339 -36.52 11.31 -10.43
N ARG A 340 -35.72 10.80 -9.47
CA ARG A 340 -34.37 11.32 -9.17
C ARG A 340 -33.40 11.19 -10.35
N PHE A 341 -33.63 10.20 -11.21
CA PHE A 341 -32.79 9.88 -12.37
C PHE A 341 -33.55 9.99 -13.71
N ALA A 342 -34.75 10.56 -13.68
CA ALA A 342 -35.57 10.76 -14.87
C ALA A 342 -35.24 12.12 -15.51
N ASP A 343 -35.21 12.16 -16.84
CA ASP A 343 -35.11 13.42 -17.59
C ASP A 343 -36.39 14.26 -17.47
N ALA A 344 -36.37 15.49 -17.99
CA ALA A 344 -37.53 16.40 -17.92
C ALA A 344 -38.86 15.81 -18.42
N SER A 345 -38.82 14.76 -19.25
CA SER A 345 -39.97 14.04 -19.78
C SER A 345 -40.38 12.77 -18.99
N GLY A 346 -39.62 12.42 -17.95
CA GLY A 346 -39.87 11.23 -17.12
C GLY A 346 -39.13 9.97 -17.60
N VAL A 347 -38.22 10.08 -18.56
CA VAL A 347 -37.47 8.94 -19.11
C VAL A 347 -36.23 8.67 -18.26
N LEU A 348 -36.09 7.43 -17.80
CA LEU A 348 -34.92 6.95 -17.05
C LEU A 348 -33.78 6.57 -18.00
N PHE A 349 -32.56 6.97 -17.64
CA PHE A 349 -31.35 6.36 -18.19
C PHE A 349 -31.29 4.90 -17.74
N ARG A 350 -31.52 3.95 -18.65
CA ARG A 350 -31.55 2.53 -18.32
C ARG A 350 -30.25 1.86 -18.80
N THR A 351 -29.45 1.34 -17.89
CA THR A 351 -28.48 0.27 -18.20
C THR A 351 -29.24 -1.06 -18.21
N ARG A 352 -29.03 -1.91 -19.22
CA ARG A 352 -29.82 -3.13 -19.40
C ARG A 352 -29.11 -4.32 -18.77
N ALA A 353 -29.53 -4.72 -17.57
CA ALA A 353 -29.55 -6.12 -17.15
C ALA A 353 -30.68 -6.31 -16.14
N GLY A 354 -31.66 -7.14 -16.49
CA GLY A 354 -32.86 -7.33 -15.68
C GLY A 354 -32.54 -7.99 -14.35
N HIS A 355 -32.89 -7.35 -13.24
CA HIS A 355 -33.46 -7.98 -12.06
C HIS A 355 -34.66 -7.12 -11.66
N ALA A 356 -35.85 -7.67 -11.78
CA ALA A 356 -37.01 -7.13 -11.11
C ALA A 356 -36.75 -7.29 -9.60
N VAL A 357 -36.50 -6.19 -8.89
CA VAL A 357 -36.69 -6.19 -7.43
C VAL A 357 -38.18 -6.40 -7.22
N PRO A 358 -38.63 -7.49 -6.57
CA PRO A 358 -40.03 -7.63 -6.25
C PRO A 358 -40.38 -6.49 -5.30
N ARG A 359 -41.42 -5.73 -5.65
CA ARG A 359 -42.12 -4.85 -4.71
C ARG A 359 -42.44 -5.68 -3.47
N LEU A 360 -41.74 -5.42 -2.36
CA LEU A 360 -42.24 -5.79 -1.05
C LEU A 360 -43.45 -4.89 -0.79
N ALA A 361 -44.62 -5.48 -0.97
CA ALA A 361 -45.86 -4.96 -0.43
C ALA A 361 -45.91 -5.30 1.06
N ALA A 362 -46.33 -4.30 1.84
CA ALA A 362 -46.61 -4.29 3.29
C ALA A 362 -45.42 -4.37 4.24
#